data_AF-A0A261B451-F1
#
_entry.id   AF-A0A261B451-F1
#
_cell.length_a   1.000
_cell.length_b   1.000
_cell.length_c   1.000
_cell.angle_alpha   90.00
_cell.angle_beta   90.00
_cell.angle_gamma   90.00
#
_symmetry.space_group_name_H-M   'P 1'
#
loop_
_entity.id
_entity.type
_entity.pdbx_description
1 polymer ?
#
loop_
_entity_poly.entity_id
_entity_poly.type
_entity_poly.pdbx_seq_one_letter_code
_entity_poly.pdbx_strand_id
1 'polypeptide(L)'
;MSAPEKLVKKAGPILCDAVNDEKAGKISRAIIRYKQGIELIAQAMRIMPLGSADRDKIMKNFAIYVRKVADLEYLNKTETEVDQYKIAANSIGHSYQSIFTRCCDAQLRMVHIQDAYIIAHHQLLNFVRFCELIIPLSVNLLVITLKTGEDARKNLQDFDELARSLEKRGVTLQVDFSSTIHDREIIFDNGWVVKSGRGLDYFKPPEGKYVLGACDMNQHISNKMTKKQAQPENKELSDYKQRLFADAEKIVKEEFPKKVIEFDALLRSPKLSYDRLAEILPDKSLNIPVPDVENGNTDNDEPAVKRKKVDDDSKTKTGAPVFAFTSGTVPCNENLAQLMDLVRPKLRDAVEQCNTVKMWITLLIPRIEDGNNFGVGIQEETLSEVRNVESEAASFLDQMSRYFTTRGKLITKIAKYPHVDDYRRAILDMDEKQFINIRLVVLEMRNHFSTLHDMITKNYEKIKVPRNSNTEHLY
;
A
#
# COMPACT_ATOMS: atom_id res chain seq x y z
N MET A 1 34.67 -35.75 29.19
CA MET A 1 34.59 -34.62 28.26
C MET A 1 35.67 -34.72 27.20
N SER A 2 35.26 -34.95 25.95
CA SER A 2 36.10 -34.85 24.75
C SER A 2 36.60 -33.43 24.50
N ALA A 3 37.51 -33.25 23.54
CA ALA A 3 38.00 -31.94 23.12
C ALA A 3 36.88 -30.99 22.61
N PRO A 4 35.98 -31.39 21.68
CA PRO A 4 34.94 -30.48 21.19
C PRO A 4 33.89 -30.13 22.25
N GLU A 5 33.55 -31.05 23.18
CA GLU A 5 32.67 -30.72 24.32
C GLU A 5 33.22 -29.57 25.17
N LYS A 6 34.54 -29.52 25.39
CA LYS A 6 35.18 -28.44 26.17
C LYS A 6 35.04 -27.09 25.46
N LEU A 7 35.16 -27.07 24.13
CA LEU A 7 34.98 -25.86 23.32
C LEU A 7 33.53 -25.38 23.32
N VAL A 8 32.56 -26.28 23.11
CA VAL A 8 31.12 -25.96 23.17
C VAL A 8 30.71 -25.45 24.57
N LYS A 9 31.19 -26.10 25.64
CA LYS A 9 30.95 -25.65 27.02
C LYS A 9 31.57 -24.28 27.33
N LYS A 10 32.67 -23.91 26.66
CA LYS A 10 33.28 -22.57 26.74
C LYS A 10 32.52 -21.52 25.93
N ALA A 11 31.94 -21.89 24.79
CA ALA A 11 31.15 -21.00 23.94
C ALA A 11 29.80 -20.59 24.58
N GLY A 12 29.13 -21.52 25.27
CA GLY A 12 27.80 -21.31 25.86
C GLY A 12 27.65 -20.02 26.68
N PRO A 13 28.46 -19.78 27.73
CA PRO A 13 28.39 -18.55 28.53
C PRO A 13 28.61 -17.27 27.70
N ILE A 14 29.54 -17.29 26.75
CA ILE A 14 29.87 -16.15 25.89
C ILE A 14 28.67 -15.78 24.99
N LEU A 15 27.94 -16.77 24.49
CA LEU A 15 26.74 -16.57 23.67
C LEU A 15 25.55 -16.06 24.49
N CYS A 16 25.37 -16.56 25.73
CA CYS A 16 24.38 -15.98 26.66
C CYS A 16 24.70 -14.50 26.97
N ASP A 17 25.97 -14.18 27.18
CA ASP A 17 26.45 -12.81 27.39
C ASP A 17 26.28 -11.90 26.16
N ALA A 18 26.34 -12.45 24.95
CA ALA A 18 26.03 -11.74 23.70
C ALA A 18 24.53 -11.40 23.60
N VAL A 19 23.65 -12.37 23.89
CA VAL A 19 22.18 -12.16 23.93
C VAL A 19 21.79 -11.13 24.99
N ASN A 20 22.46 -11.14 26.14
CA ASN A 20 22.23 -10.16 27.21
C ASN A 20 22.68 -8.75 26.81
N ASP A 21 23.79 -8.61 26.08
CA ASP A 21 24.25 -7.33 25.55
C ASP A 21 23.35 -6.76 24.47
N GLU A 22 22.83 -7.61 23.58
CA GLU A 22 21.87 -7.23 22.55
C GLU A 22 20.60 -6.66 23.18
N LYS A 23 20.03 -7.36 24.17
CA LYS A 23 18.86 -6.88 24.95
C LYS A 23 19.13 -5.60 25.73
N ALA A 24 20.39 -5.33 26.07
CA ALA A 24 20.83 -4.10 26.73
C ALA A 24 21.25 -2.98 25.74
N GLY A 25 20.99 -3.15 24.44
CA GLY A 25 21.31 -2.16 23.39
C GLY A 25 22.79 -2.04 23.05
N LYS A 26 23.66 -2.92 23.57
CA LYS A 26 25.13 -2.82 23.46
C LYS A 26 25.65 -3.57 22.23
N ILE A 27 25.10 -3.21 21.06
CA ILE A 27 25.22 -3.97 19.80
C ILE A 27 26.67 -4.32 19.44
N SER A 28 27.60 -3.35 19.44
CA SER A 28 29.02 -3.60 19.15
C SER A 28 29.67 -4.62 20.10
N ARG A 29 29.24 -4.67 21.37
CA ARG A 29 29.74 -5.65 22.36
C ARG A 29 29.12 -7.04 22.16
N ALA A 30 27.83 -7.07 21.81
CA ALA A 30 27.13 -8.29 21.42
C ALA A 30 27.77 -8.95 20.19
N ILE A 31 28.05 -8.19 19.13
CA ILE A 31 28.71 -8.68 17.90
C ILE A 31 30.06 -9.34 18.21
N ILE A 32 30.92 -8.69 18.99
CA ILE A 32 32.23 -9.24 19.39
C ILE A 32 32.07 -10.57 20.15
N ARG A 33 31.12 -10.64 21.09
CA ARG A 33 30.86 -11.85 21.88
C ARG A 33 30.26 -12.97 21.04
N TYR A 34 29.31 -12.67 20.16
CA TYR A 34 28.79 -13.66 19.19
C TYR A 34 29.92 -14.21 18.32
N LYS A 35 30.79 -13.36 17.73
CA LYS A 35 31.94 -13.82 16.92
C LYS A 35 32.90 -14.71 17.71
N GLN A 36 33.17 -14.40 18.99
CA GLN A 36 33.99 -15.26 19.87
C GLN A 36 33.32 -16.63 20.17
N GLY A 37 32.00 -16.67 20.37
CA GLY A 37 31.26 -17.92 20.56
C GLY A 37 31.20 -18.77 19.28
N ILE A 38 30.99 -18.12 18.13
CA ILE A 38 30.99 -18.72 16.79
C ILE A 38 32.36 -19.34 16.48
N GLU A 39 33.47 -18.65 16.76
CA GLU A 39 34.83 -19.17 16.61
C GLU A 39 35.05 -20.48 17.40
N LEU A 40 34.68 -20.50 18.68
CA LEU A 40 34.82 -21.70 19.52
C LEU A 40 33.95 -22.87 19.04
N ILE A 41 32.75 -22.59 18.51
CA ILE A 41 31.89 -23.60 17.90
C ILE A 41 32.48 -24.12 16.58
N ALA A 42 32.99 -23.24 15.71
CA ALA A 42 33.66 -23.63 14.47
C ALA A 42 34.87 -24.54 14.74
N GLN A 43 35.66 -24.24 15.76
CA GLN A 43 36.78 -25.09 16.20
C GLN A 43 36.30 -26.45 16.72
N ALA A 44 35.19 -26.51 17.45
CA ALA A 44 34.58 -27.78 17.88
C ALA A 44 34.10 -28.60 16.67
N MET A 45 33.41 -27.98 15.72
CA MET A 45 32.87 -28.62 14.52
C MET A 45 33.95 -29.22 13.61
N ARG A 46 35.15 -28.61 13.55
CA ARG A 46 36.30 -29.18 12.81
C ARG A 46 36.90 -30.44 13.44
N ILE A 47 36.65 -30.66 14.73
CA ILE A 47 37.12 -31.85 15.48
C ILE A 47 36.02 -32.92 15.57
N MET A 48 34.75 -32.53 15.47
CA MET A 48 33.60 -33.43 15.51
C MET A 48 33.46 -34.25 14.21
N PRO A 49 33.15 -35.56 14.30
CA PRO A 49 32.83 -36.38 13.15
C PRO A 49 31.72 -35.78 12.28
N LEU A 50 31.93 -35.85 10.96
CA LEU A 50 30.92 -35.58 9.94
C LEU A 50 29.71 -36.53 10.15
N GLY A 51 28.51 -36.10 9.76
CA GLY A 51 27.26 -36.85 9.96
C GLY A 51 26.86 -37.20 11.41
N SER A 52 27.45 -36.59 12.44
CA SER A 52 27.10 -36.88 13.85
C SER A 52 25.97 -35.98 14.38
N ALA A 53 24.98 -36.57 15.06
CA ALA A 53 23.79 -35.85 15.53
C ALA A 53 24.09 -34.67 16.48
N ASP A 54 25.17 -34.75 17.27
CA ASP A 54 25.64 -33.63 18.08
C ASP A 54 26.18 -32.48 17.22
N ARG A 55 26.94 -32.80 16.15
CA ARG A 55 27.41 -31.82 15.17
C ARG A 55 26.23 -31.15 14.46
N ASP A 56 25.19 -31.89 14.09
CA ASP A 56 23.99 -31.34 13.44
C ASP A 56 23.17 -30.44 14.37
N LYS A 57 23.07 -30.79 15.65
CA LYS A 57 22.41 -29.97 16.67
C LYS A 57 23.18 -28.67 16.92
N ILE A 58 24.51 -28.74 16.92
CA ILE A 58 25.40 -27.57 17.01
C ILE A 58 25.33 -26.73 15.73
N MET A 59 25.27 -27.36 14.56
CA MET A 59 25.16 -26.72 13.24
C MET A 59 23.96 -25.79 13.14
N LYS A 60 22.78 -26.26 13.56
CA LYS A 60 21.54 -25.46 13.51
C LYS A 60 21.64 -24.21 14.39
N ASN A 61 22.23 -24.33 15.58
CA ASN A 61 22.49 -23.20 16.46
C ASN A 61 23.56 -22.26 15.88
N PHE A 62 24.63 -22.81 15.29
CA PHE A 62 25.70 -22.05 14.63
C PHE A 62 25.15 -21.19 13.49
N ALA A 63 24.35 -21.76 12.59
CA ALA A 63 23.72 -21.03 11.49
C ALA A 63 22.81 -19.89 11.99
N ILE A 64 22.08 -20.09 13.10
CA ILE A 64 21.27 -19.04 13.74
C ILE A 64 22.18 -17.91 14.25
N TYR A 65 23.23 -18.21 15.03
CA TYR A 65 24.14 -17.17 15.56
C TYR A 65 24.91 -16.44 14.46
N VAL A 66 25.33 -17.14 13.42
CA VAL A 66 26.03 -16.55 12.27
C VAL A 66 25.12 -15.61 11.48
N ARG A 67 23.90 -16.04 11.15
CA ARG A 67 22.90 -15.14 10.54
C ARG A 67 22.63 -13.93 11.43
N LYS A 68 22.47 -14.15 12.74
CA LYS A 68 22.22 -13.09 13.72
C LYS A 68 23.36 -12.07 13.77
N VAL A 69 24.62 -12.49 13.61
CA VAL A 69 25.76 -11.58 13.46
C VAL A 69 25.69 -10.79 12.16
N ALA A 70 25.40 -11.43 11.02
CA ALA A 70 25.25 -10.73 9.75
C ALA A 70 24.11 -9.68 9.79
N ASP A 71 22.97 -10.02 10.39
CA ASP A 71 21.84 -9.11 10.60
C ASP A 71 22.24 -7.92 11.51
N LEU A 72 22.92 -8.18 12.64
CA LEU A 72 23.38 -7.13 13.56
C LEU A 72 24.48 -6.25 12.97
N GLU A 73 25.42 -6.81 12.20
CA GLU A 73 26.45 -6.03 11.50
C GLU A 73 25.86 -5.22 10.34
N TYR A 74 24.85 -5.72 9.64
CA TYR A 74 24.11 -4.93 8.66
C TYR A 74 23.39 -3.73 9.32
N LEU A 75 22.75 -3.94 10.47
CA LEU A 75 22.08 -2.87 11.23
C LEU A 75 23.04 -1.87 11.91
N ASN A 76 24.28 -2.28 12.20
CA ASN A 76 25.28 -1.48 12.90
C ASN A 76 26.40 -0.93 11.99
N LYS A 77 26.30 -1.13 10.66
CA LYS A 77 27.18 -0.47 9.68
C LYS A 77 26.76 0.99 9.55
N THR A 78 27.67 1.90 9.87
CA THR A 78 27.51 3.35 9.63
C THR A 78 27.52 3.69 8.15
N GLU A 79 28.23 2.90 7.34
CA GLU A 79 28.30 3.00 5.89
C GLU A 79 28.18 1.61 5.26
N THR A 80 27.45 1.52 4.14
CA THR A 80 27.37 0.32 3.30
C THR A 80 27.72 0.69 1.87
N GLU A 81 28.92 0.34 1.42
CA GLU A 81 29.30 0.48 0.02
C GLU A 81 28.49 -0.51 -0.84
N VAL A 82 27.75 0.00 -1.82
CA VAL A 82 26.89 -0.79 -2.71
C VAL A 82 27.46 -0.79 -4.13
N ASP A 83 28.35 -1.73 -4.42
CA ASP A 83 28.81 -1.99 -5.79
C ASP A 83 27.64 -2.53 -6.64
N GLN A 84 27.38 -1.90 -7.81
CA GLN A 84 26.30 -2.27 -8.72
C GLN A 84 26.84 -2.87 -10.02
N TYR A 85 27.17 -4.17 -9.97
CA TYR A 85 27.57 -4.93 -11.15
C TYR A 85 26.39 -5.12 -12.15
N LYS A 86 26.49 -4.51 -13.33
CA LYS A 86 25.45 -4.54 -14.39
C LYS A 86 25.82 -5.52 -15.50
N ILE A 87 25.00 -6.55 -15.69
CA ILE A 87 25.15 -7.51 -16.80
C ILE A 87 24.16 -7.18 -17.91
N ALA A 88 24.69 -6.93 -19.10
CA ALA A 88 23.93 -6.59 -20.29
C ALA A 88 23.15 -7.80 -20.84
N ALA A 89 22.26 -7.56 -21.81
CA ALA A 89 21.67 -8.64 -22.57
C ALA A 89 22.74 -9.24 -23.52
N ASN A 90 22.87 -10.57 -23.51
CA ASN A 90 23.77 -11.33 -24.39
C ASN A 90 25.28 -11.11 -24.16
N SER A 91 25.71 -10.48 -23.06
CA SER A 91 27.13 -10.35 -22.76
C SER A 91 27.75 -11.65 -22.20
N ILE A 92 29.06 -11.78 -22.39
CA ILE A 92 29.93 -12.85 -21.86
C ILE A 92 30.89 -12.27 -20.81
N GLY A 93 31.73 -13.12 -20.20
CA GLY A 93 32.71 -12.71 -19.18
C GLY A 93 32.14 -12.60 -17.76
N HIS A 94 30.90 -13.06 -17.55
CA HIS A 94 30.16 -12.94 -16.28
C HIS A 94 30.03 -14.29 -15.57
N SER A 95 31.11 -15.06 -15.46
CA SER A 95 31.10 -16.30 -14.69
C SER A 95 30.86 -16.03 -13.20
N TYR A 96 30.49 -17.06 -12.43
CA TYR A 96 30.44 -16.94 -10.96
C TYR A 96 31.77 -16.45 -10.37
N GLN A 97 32.91 -16.82 -10.96
CA GLN A 97 34.23 -16.34 -10.52
C GLN A 97 34.35 -14.81 -10.66
N SER A 98 33.95 -14.26 -11.80
CA SER A 98 33.99 -12.80 -12.04
C SER A 98 33.16 -11.98 -11.05
N ILE A 99 32.09 -12.56 -10.48
CA ILE A 99 31.16 -11.88 -9.58
C ILE A 99 31.52 -12.14 -8.11
N PHE A 100 31.67 -13.41 -7.72
CA PHE A 100 31.70 -13.83 -6.31
C PHE A 100 33.10 -13.93 -5.70
N THR A 101 34.19 -13.90 -6.49
CA THR A 101 35.55 -13.99 -5.92
C THR A 101 35.86 -12.84 -4.95
N ARG A 102 35.24 -11.66 -5.08
CA ARG A 102 35.37 -10.56 -4.10
C ARG A 102 34.68 -10.84 -2.75
N CYS A 103 33.68 -11.72 -2.72
CA CYS A 103 32.91 -12.07 -1.53
C CYS A 103 33.53 -13.24 -0.75
N CYS A 104 34.49 -13.95 -1.35
CA CYS A 104 35.15 -15.12 -0.76
C CYS A 104 36.50 -14.74 -0.14
N ASP A 105 36.73 -15.14 1.11
CA ASP A 105 38.00 -14.96 1.80
C ASP A 105 38.28 -16.12 2.78
N ALA A 106 39.43 -16.05 3.45
CA ALA A 106 39.84 -17.06 4.44
C ALA A 106 39.16 -16.90 5.82
N GLN A 107 38.33 -15.88 6.07
CA GLN A 107 37.55 -15.74 7.30
C GLN A 107 36.15 -16.37 7.18
N LEU A 108 35.60 -16.43 5.97
CA LEU A 108 34.30 -17.01 5.61
C LEU A 108 34.15 -18.45 6.13
N ARG A 109 33.02 -18.73 6.80
CA ARG A 109 32.67 -20.03 7.39
C ARG A 109 31.29 -20.52 6.98
N MET A 110 30.43 -19.61 6.51
CA MET A 110 29.04 -19.88 6.20
C MET A 110 28.54 -19.04 5.03
N VAL A 111 27.82 -19.69 4.12
CA VAL A 111 27.06 -19.02 3.06
C VAL A 111 25.59 -19.42 3.16
N HIS A 112 24.70 -18.42 3.14
CA HIS A 112 23.26 -18.59 3.02
C HIS A 112 22.81 -18.19 1.62
N ILE A 113 22.18 -19.10 0.89
CA ILE A 113 21.59 -18.87 -0.42
C ILE A 113 20.07 -18.95 -0.24
N GLN A 114 19.35 -17.87 -0.55
CA GLN A 114 17.92 -17.93 -0.79
C GLN A 114 17.68 -17.75 -2.28
N ASP A 115 17.23 -18.81 -2.97
CA ASP A 115 16.80 -18.75 -4.37
C ASP A 115 15.68 -19.76 -4.60
N ALA A 116 14.47 -19.24 -4.88
CA ALA A 116 13.27 -20.04 -5.06
C ALA A 116 13.32 -20.96 -6.31
N TYR A 117 14.32 -20.79 -7.19
CA TYR A 117 14.37 -21.42 -8.51
C TYR A 117 15.55 -22.39 -8.66
N ILE A 118 15.96 -23.11 -7.60
CA ILE A 118 16.88 -24.27 -7.73
C ILE A 118 16.04 -25.54 -7.92
N ILE A 119 15.39 -25.67 -9.10
CA ILE A 119 14.36 -26.69 -9.37
C ILE A 119 14.64 -27.53 -10.63
N ALA A 120 15.14 -26.93 -11.70
CA ALA A 120 15.48 -27.62 -12.95
C ALA A 120 16.94 -28.12 -12.94
N HIS A 121 17.25 -29.14 -13.74
CA HIS A 121 18.60 -29.73 -13.79
C HIS A 121 19.72 -28.70 -14.03
N HIS A 122 19.51 -27.74 -14.94
CA HIS A 122 20.50 -26.68 -15.18
C HIS A 122 20.66 -25.71 -13.99
N GLN A 123 19.62 -25.55 -13.17
CA GLN A 123 19.63 -24.71 -11.97
C GLN A 123 20.38 -25.41 -10.83
N LEU A 124 20.26 -26.73 -10.73
CA LEU A 124 21.07 -27.55 -9.83
C LEU A 124 22.55 -27.55 -10.27
N LEU A 125 22.86 -27.75 -11.56
CA LEU A 125 24.23 -27.61 -12.07
C LEU A 125 24.82 -26.21 -11.82
N ASN A 126 24.00 -25.17 -11.92
CA ASN A 126 24.39 -23.81 -11.57
C ASN A 126 24.70 -23.65 -10.06
N PHE A 127 23.94 -24.29 -9.18
CA PHE A 127 24.26 -24.35 -7.74
C PHE A 127 25.54 -25.18 -7.47
N VAL A 128 25.76 -26.30 -8.17
CA VAL A 128 27.00 -27.10 -8.09
C VAL A 128 28.21 -26.24 -8.48
N ARG A 129 28.16 -25.55 -9.64
CA ARG A 129 29.22 -24.64 -10.13
C ARG A 129 29.51 -23.49 -9.17
N PHE A 130 28.50 -22.98 -8.46
CA PHE A 130 28.70 -21.98 -7.40
C PHE A 130 29.44 -22.59 -6.20
N CYS A 131 29.04 -23.78 -5.74
CA CYS A 131 29.75 -24.51 -4.68
C CYS A 131 31.21 -24.84 -5.07
N GLU A 132 31.47 -25.30 -6.29
CA GLU A 132 32.80 -25.59 -6.82
C GLU A 132 33.74 -24.37 -6.81
N LEU A 133 33.20 -23.16 -6.96
CA LEU A 133 33.95 -21.91 -6.87
C LEU A 133 34.27 -21.51 -5.42
N ILE A 134 33.28 -21.50 -4.53
CA ILE A 134 33.46 -20.88 -3.20
C ILE A 134 34.37 -21.72 -2.28
N ILE A 135 34.40 -23.05 -2.44
CA ILE A 135 35.19 -23.97 -1.60
C ILE A 135 36.71 -23.72 -1.71
N PRO A 136 37.35 -23.70 -2.91
CA PRO A 136 38.78 -23.44 -3.03
C PRO A 136 39.16 -21.99 -2.66
N LEU A 137 38.23 -21.04 -2.72
CA LEU A 137 38.47 -19.65 -2.31
C LEU A 137 38.33 -19.43 -0.79
N SER A 138 37.57 -20.29 -0.10
CA SER A 138 37.15 -20.09 1.28
C SER A 138 37.57 -21.27 2.17
N VAL A 139 38.86 -21.37 2.48
CA VAL A 139 39.50 -22.51 3.18
C VAL A 139 38.97 -22.82 4.59
N ASN A 140 38.12 -21.95 5.14
CA ASN A 140 37.49 -22.10 6.45
C ASN A 140 35.95 -22.25 6.37
N LEU A 141 35.38 -22.39 5.17
CA LEU A 141 33.97 -22.70 4.94
C LEU A 141 33.61 -24.03 5.61
N LEU A 142 32.59 -24.00 6.47
CA LEU A 142 32.04 -25.17 7.17
C LEU A 142 30.62 -25.48 6.73
N VAL A 143 29.87 -24.46 6.30
CA VAL A 143 28.41 -24.55 6.11
C VAL A 143 27.97 -23.87 4.83
N ILE A 144 27.16 -24.57 4.04
CA ILE A 144 26.34 -23.98 2.99
C ILE A 144 24.88 -24.25 3.38
N THR A 145 24.04 -23.23 3.36
CA THR A 145 22.59 -23.37 3.59
C THR A 145 21.84 -22.85 2.37
N LEU A 146 20.97 -23.67 1.79
CA LEU A 146 20.14 -23.32 0.65
C LEU A 146 18.67 -23.33 1.08
N LYS A 147 17.99 -22.18 0.94
CA LYS A 147 16.54 -22.08 1.05
C LYS A 147 15.95 -21.95 -0.34
N THR A 148 15.21 -22.98 -0.77
CA THR A 148 14.67 -23.12 -2.14
C THR A 148 13.14 -23.33 -2.14
N GLY A 149 12.51 -23.22 -3.30
CA GLY A 149 11.07 -23.36 -3.47
C GLY A 149 10.59 -24.78 -3.17
N GLU A 150 9.35 -24.92 -2.70
CA GLU A 150 8.77 -26.23 -2.34
C GLU A 150 8.81 -27.25 -3.51
N ASP A 151 8.66 -26.79 -4.76
CA ASP A 151 8.77 -27.60 -5.98
C ASP A 151 10.15 -28.26 -6.19
N ALA A 152 11.20 -27.78 -5.52
CA ALA A 152 12.53 -28.37 -5.55
C ALA A 152 12.61 -29.67 -4.74
N ARG A 153 11.64 -29.95 -3.86
CA ARG A 153 11.63 -31.10 -2.94
C ARG A 153 11.57 -32.47 -3.65
N LYS A 154 11.18 -32.48 -4.92
CA LYS A 154 11.27 -33.67 -5.81
C LYS A 154 12.73 -34.07 -6.13
N ASN A 155 13.67 -33.14 -6.04
CA ASN A 155 15.10 -33.33 -6.32
C ASN A 155 15.90 -33.69 -5.05
N LEU A 156 15.24 -34.18 -3.99
CA LEU A 156 15.89 -34.41 -2.69
C LEU A 156 17.12 -35.31 -2.80
N GLN A 157 17.06 -36.35 -3.63
CA GLN A 157 18.16 -37.27 -3.88
C GLN A 157 19.37 -36.60 -4.56
N ASP A 158 19.14 -35.63 -5.45
CA ASP A 158 20.21 -34.84 -6.09
C ASP A 158 20.90 -33.93 -5.06
N PHE A 159 20.11 -33.31 -4.17
CA PHE A 159 20.64 -32.52 -3.06
C PHE A 159 21.41 -33.39 -2.04
N ASP A 160 20.94 -34.60 -1.75
CA ASP A 160 21.62 -35.57 -0.89
C ASP A 160 22.93 -36.08 -1.52
N GLU A 161 23.00 -36.21 -2.85
CA GLU A 161 24.26 -36.48 -3.56
C GLU A 161 25.25 -35.31 -3.46
N LEU A 162 24.78 -34.09 -3.70
CA LEU A 162 25.61 -32.89 -3.54
C LEU A 162 26.10 -32.74 -2.10
N ALA A 163 25.23 -32.96 -1.10
CA ALA A 163 25.60 -32.94 0.32
C ALA A 163 26.73 -33.94 0.63
N ARG A 164 26.60 -35.21 0.19
CA ARG A 164 27.64 -36.24 0.32
C ARG A 164 28.92 -35.93 -0.47
N SER A 165 28.85 -35.10 -1.51
CA SER A 165 30.01 -34.63 -2.28
C SER A 165 30.75 -33.49 -1.57
N LEU A 166 30.01 -32.57 -0.95
CA LEU A 166 30.51 -31.45 -0.16
C LEU A 166 31.11 -31.92 1.19
N GLU A 167 30.50 -32.93 1.81
CA GLU A 167 30.94 -33.50 3.08
C GLU A 167 32.36 -34.08 2.99
N LYS A 168 32.72 -34.69 1.84
CA LYS A 168 34.09 -35.15 1.53
C LYS A 168 35.12 -34.02 1.48
N ARG A 169 34.68 -32.76 1.34
CA ARG A 169 35.50 -31.54 1.39
C ARG A 169 35.40 -30.82 2.74
N GLY A 170 34.74 -31.43 3.74
CA GLY A 170 34.54 -30.91 5.10
C GLY A 170 33.36 -29.95 5.26
N VAL A 171 32.64 -29.64 4.18
CA VAL A 171 31.55 -28.65 4.14
C VAL A 171 30.20 -29.37 4.27
N THR A 172 29.36 -28.94 5.23
CA THR A 172 28.00 -29.46 5.37
C THR A 172 27.01 -28.61 4.56
N LEU A 173 26.13 -29.26 3.79
CA LEU A 173 25.01 -28.62 3.11
C LEU A 173 23.71 -28.89 3.88
N GLN A 174 22.95 -27.84 4.19
CA GLN A 174 21.54 -27.93 4.61
C GLN A 174 20.66 -27.36 3.49
N VAL A 175 19.57 -28.07 3.14
CA VAL A 175 18.55 -27.59 2.19
C VAL A 175 17.21 -27.49 2.90
N ASP A 176 16.67 -26.28 2.96
CA ASP A 176 15.36 -25.97 3.53
C ASP A 176 14.38 -25.60 2.40
N PHE A 177 13.15 -26.12 2.46
CA PHE A 177 12.10 -25.88 1.46
C PHE A 177 11.08 -24.85 1.99
N SER A 178 10.58 -23.97 1.11
CA SER A 178 9.64 -22.92 1.50
C SER A 178 8.78 -22.45 0.32
N SER A 179 7.47 -22.33 0.55
CA SER A 179 6.50 -21.82 -0.43
C SER A 179 6.45 -20.29 -0.56
N THR A 180 6.99 -19.56 0.42
CA THR A 180 6.84 -18.09 0.52
C THR A 180 8.07 -17.28 0.10
N ILE A 181 9.16 -17.92 -0.33
CA ILE A 181 10.36 -17.19 -0.77
C ILE A 181 10.25 -16.71 -2.22
N HIS A 182 10.54 -15.43 -2.43
CA HIS A 182 10.55 -14.79 -3.76
C HIS A 182 11.80 -13.95 -4.02
N ASP A 183 12.48 -13.52 -2.96
CA ASP A 183 13.62 -12.61 -2.98
C ASP A 183 14.92 -13.42 -3.00
N ARG A 184 15.84 -13.03 -3.89
CA ARG A 184 17.02 -13.83 -4.22
C ARG A 184 18.29 -13.16 -3.71
N GLU A 185 18.88 -13.76 -2.70
CA GLU A 185 19.91 -13.17 -1.85
C GLU A 185 20.95 -14.23 -1.48
N ILE A 186 22.22 -13.85 -1.50
CA ILE A 186 23.32 -14.66 -1.00
C ILE A 186 24.02 -13.85 0.10
N ILE A 187 23.98 -14.36 1.33
CA ILE A 187 24.64 -13.77 2.50
C ILE A 187 25.90 -14.57 2.80
N PHE A 188 27.01 -13.85 2.98
CA PHE A 188 28.31 -14.38 3.37
C PHE A 188 28.63 -13.90 4.80
N ASP A 189 29.15 -14.76 5.68
CA ASP A 189 29.34 -14.43 7.10
C ASP A 189 30.52 -13.49 7.42
N ASN A 190 31.30 -13.12 6.40
CA ASN A 190 32.22 -11.98 6.43
C ASN A 190 31.51 -10.62 6.21
N GLY A 191 30.19 -10.60 5.97
CA GLY A 191 29.37 -9.40 5.88
C GLY A 191 29.11 -8.88 4.46
N TRP A 192 29.40 -9.67 3.42
CA TRP A 192 28.92 -9.42 2.05
C TRP A 192 27.48 -9.94 1.87
N VAL A 193 26.66 -9.18 1.14
CA VAL A 193 25.30 -9.57 0.76
C VAL A 193 25.07 -9.27 -0.72
N VAL A 194 24.80 -10.30 -1.53
CA VAL A 194 24.60 -10.17 -2.98
C VAL A 194 23.14 -10.42 -3.34
N LYS A 195 22.47 -9.40 -3.89
CA LYS A 195 21.06 -9.46 -4.32
C LYS A 195 20.98 -9.55 -5.84
N SER A 196 20.41 -10.62 -6.37
CA SER A 196 20.38 -10.91 -7.81
C SER A 196 18.97 -10.86 -8.41
N GLY A 197 18.79 -10.09 -9.49
CA GLY A 197 17.52 -10.01 -10.23
C GLY A 197 17.04 -11.34 -10.82
N ARG A 198 17.96 -12.31 -10.96
CA ARG A 198 17.68 -13.67 -11.48
C ARG A 198 18.15 -14.81 -10.57
N GLY A 199 18.84 -14.52 -9.45
CA GLY A 199 19.42 -15.53 -8.58
C GLY A 199 20.71 -16.07 -9.16
N LEU A 200 20.91 -17.39 -9.05
CA LEU A 200 22.01 -18.08 -9.74
C LEU A 200 21.69 -18.36 -11.23
N ASP A 201 20.41 -18.39 -11.63
CA ASP A 201 19.98 -18.72 -13.00
C ASP A 201 19.92 -17.50 -13.95
N TYR A 202 21.05 -16.81 -14.08
CA TYR A 202 21.21 -15.65 -14.97
C TYR A 202 21.84 -15.99 -16.33
N PHE A 203 22.15 -17.24 -16.61
CA PHE A 203 22.71 -17.67 -17.90
C PHE A 203 21.62 -17.94 -18.96
N LYS A 204 21.97 -17.91 -20.26
CA LYS A 204 21.08 -18.30 -21.37
C LYS A 204 21.36 -19.73 -21.84
N PRO A 205 20.36 -20.57 -22.17
CA PRO A 205 20.62 -21.89 -22.74
C PRO A 205 21.49 -21.76 -24.01
N PRO A 206 22.55 -22.58 -24.17
CA PRO A 206 23.46 -22.49 -25.32
C PRO A 206 22.75 -22.87 -26.62
N GLU A 207 23.19 -22.28 -27.73
CA GLU A 207 22.56 -22.43 -29.05
C GLU A 207 22.69 -23.83 -29.67
N GLY A 208 23.52 -24.70 -29.06
CA GLY A 208 23.66 -26.10 -29.44
C GLY A 208 24.39 -26.92 -28.39
N LYS A 209 24.48 -28.25 -28.59
CA LYS A 209 25.12 -29.18 -27.64
C LYS A 209 26.65 -29.06 -27.59
N TYR A 210 27.27 -28.55 -28.65
CA TYR A 210 28.73 -28.50 -28.84
C TYR A 210 29.18 -27.11 -29.30
N VAL A 211 28.79 -26.07 -28.56
CA VAL A 211 29.15 -24.67 -28.84
C VAL A 211 30.11 -24.12 -27.80
N LEU A 212 30.87 -23.09 -28.16
CA LEU A 212 31.65 -22.31 -27.19
C LEU A 212 30.72 -21.72 -26.13
N GLY A 213 31.16 -21.72 -24.86
CA GLY A 213 30.31 -21.35 -23.73
C GLY A 213 29.46 -22.48 -23.14
N ALA A 214 29.37 -23.67 -23.73
CA ALA A 214 28.61 -24.78 -23.14
C ALA A 214 29.17 -25.28 -21.78
N CYS A 215 30.50 -25.19 -21.58
CA CYS A 215 31.19 -25.65 -20.37
C CYS A 215 31.79 -24.50 -19.54
N ASP A 216 32.58 -23.61 -20.17
CA ASP A 216 33.17 -22.45 -19.49
C ASP A 216 32.16 -21.31 -19.36
N MET A 217 31.82 -20.97 -18.10
CA MET A 217 30.88 -19.92 -17.76
C MET A 217 31.37 -18.50 -18.11
N ASN A 218 32.65 -18.30 -18.41
CA ASN A 218 33.15 -17.02 -18.94
C ASN A 218 32.77 -16.83 -20.42
N GLN A 219 32.70 -17.90 -21.21
CA GLN A 219 32.25 -17.84 -22.61
C GLN A 219 30.73 -18.00 -22.76
N HIS A 220 30.02 -18.26 -21.66
CA HIS A 220 28.59 -18.54 -21.64
C HIS A 220 27.77 -17.25 -21.72
N ILE A 221 26.85 -17.19 -22.69
CA ILE A 221 26.00 -16.01 -22.91
C ILE A 221 25.10 -15.79 -21.68
N SER A 222 25.06 -14.55 -21.18
CA SER A 222 24.25 -14.15 -20.04
C SER A 222 22.88 -13.58 -20.44
N ASN A 223 21.87 -13.84 -19.63
CA ASN A 223 20.66 -13.04 -19.59
C ASN A 223 20.96 -11.70 -18.88
N LYS A 224 20.29 -10.65 -19.33
CA LYS A 224 20.34 -9.32 -18.72
C LYS A 224 20.02 -9.38 -17.21
N MET A 225 20.98 -9.03 -16.35
CA MET A 225 20.70 -8.85 -14.91
C MET A 225 20.17 -7.45 -14.64
N THR A 226 18.97 -7.18 -15.14
CA THR A 226 18.10 -6.17 -14.52
C THR A 226 17.34 -6.79 -13.35
N LYS A 227 16.84 -5.94 -12.43
CA LYS A 227 15.73 -6.32 -11.52
C LYS A 227 14.69 -7.11 -12.31
N LYS A 228 14.13 -8.16 -11.71
CA LYS A 228 13.03 -9.01 -12.21
C LYS A 228 12.04 -8.13 -12.98
N GLN A 229 12.14 -8.08 -14.31
CA GLN A 229 11.25 -7.21 -15.07
C GLN A 229 9.85 -7.78 -14.89
N ALA A 230 8.95 -6.95 -14.36
CA ALA A 230 7.54 -7.13 -14.63
C ALA A 230 7.35 -7.28 -16.15
N GLN A 231 6.32 -8.00 -16.57
CA GLN A 231 5.91 -8.05 -17.98
C GLN A 231 6.01 -6.64 -18.56
N PRO A 232 6.67 -6.44 -19.73
CA PRO A 232 7.12 -5.13 -20.19
C PRO A 232 5.99 -4.13 -20.03
N GLU A 233 6.13 -3.24 -19.04
CA GLU A 233 4.98 -2.52 -18.49
C GLU A 233 4.29 -1.79 -19.64
N ASN A 234 3.00 -2.10 -19.88
CA ASN A 234 2.32 -1.63 -21.09
C ASN A 234 2.60 -0.13 -21.22
N LYS A 235 3.17 0.29 -22.36
CA LYS A 235 3.65 1.65 -22.52
C LYS A 235 2.52 2.64 -22.22
N GLU A 236 1.30 2.34 -22.64
CA GLU A 236 0.09 3.11 -22.35
C GLU A 236 -0.19 3.25 -20.84
N LEU A 237 0.06 2.19 -20.06
CA LEU A 237 -0.09 2.15 -18.60
C LEU A 237 1.03 2.93 -17.89
N SER A 238 2.27 2.87 -18.38
CA SER A 238 3.39 3.65 -17.84
C SER A 238 3.23 5.14 -18.17
N ASP A 239 2.86 5.46 -19.42
CA ASP A 239 2.52 6.81 -19.90
C ASP A 239 1.25 7.36 -19.21
N TYR A 240 0.32 6.50 -18.77
CA TYR A 240 -0.80 6.87 -17.88
C TYR A 240 -0.33 7.18 -16.46
N LYS A 241 0.47 6.31 -15.84
CA LYS A 241 1.03 6.53 -14.48
C LYS A 241 1.81 7.83 -14.40
N GLN A 242 2.68 8.11 -15.38
CA GLN A 242 3.49 9.33 -15.40
C GLN A 242 2.62 10.61 -15.47
N ARG A 243 1.56 10.61 -16.29
CA ARG A 243 0.59 11.72 -16.33
C ARG A 243 -0.17 11.86 -15.01
N LEU A 244 -0.78 10.77 -14.52
CA LEU A 244 -1.49 10.74 -13.24
C LEU A 244 -0.65 11.29 -12.09
N PHE A 245 0.64 10.96 -12.05
CA PHE A 245 1.57 11.42 -11.01
C PHE A 245 1.87 12.92 -11.15
N ALA A 246 2.09 13.42 -12.37
CA ALA A 246 2.29 14.85 -12.64
C ALA A 246 1.02 15.67 -12.32
N ASP A 247 -0.14 15.17 -12.73
CA ASP A 247 -1.44 15.79 -12.48
C ASP A 247 -1.75 15.83 -10.97
N ALA A 248 -1.54 14.74 -10.24
CA ALA A 248 -1.72 14.69 -8.79
C ALA A 248 -0.77 15.63 -8.04
N GLU A 249 0.52 15.66 -8.41
CA GLU A 249 1.48 16.61 -7.82
C GLU A 249 1.08 18.06 -8.09
N LYS A 250 0.60 18.38 -9.30
CA LYS A 250 0.08 19.71 -9.63
C LYS A 250 -1.16 20.04 -8.81
N ILE A 251 -2.10 19.10 -8.67
CA ILE A 251 -3.33 19.29 -7.90
C ILE A 251 -3.00 19.65 -6.44
N VAL A 252 -2.07 18.94 -5.80
CA VAL A 252 -1.68 19.21 -4.40
C VAL A 252 -0.92 20.54 -4.26
N LYS A 253 0.02 20.84 -5.18
CA LYS A 253 0.91 22.02 -5.10
C LYS A 253 0.23 23.32 -5.53
N GLU A 254 -0.66 23.26 -6.51
CA GLU A 254 -1.30 24.43 -7.12
C GLU A 254 -2.81 24.51 -6.86
N GLU A 255 -3.57 23.44 -7.16
CA GLU A 255 -5.02 23.52 -7.22
C GLU A 255 -5.67 23.50 -5.83
N PHE A 256 -5.16 22.72 -4.88
CA PHE A 256 -5.68 22.71 -3.50
C PHE A 256 -5.58 24.12 -2.86
N PRO A 257 -4.43 24.84 -2.89
CA PRO A 257 -4.37 26.24 -2.45
C PRO A 257 -5.35 27.17 -3.19
N LYS A 258 -5.47 27.05 -4.53
CA LYS A 258 -6.43 27.84 -5.32
C LYS A 258 -7.87 27.58 -4.86
N LYS A 259 -8.24 26.31 -4.59
CA LYS A 259 -9.56 25.90 -4.10
C LYS A 259 -9.85 26.44 -2.70
N VAL A 260 -8.89 26.42 -1.77
CA VAL A 260 -9.04 27.06 -0.43
C VAL A 260 -9.40 28.54 -0.58
N ILE A 261 -8.66 29.29 -1.39
CA ILE A 261 -8.92 30.72 -1.61
C ILE A 261 -10.25 30.95 -2.36
N GLU A 262 -10.59 30.12 -3.35
CA GLU A 262 -11.87 30.17 -4.08
C GLU A 262 -13.07 30.00 -3.13
N PHE A 263 -13.05 29.00 -2.25
CA PHE A 263 -14.14 28.77 -1.30
C PHE A 263 -14.17 29.83 -0.18
N ASP A 264 -13.03 30.31 0.32
CA ASP A 264 -13.02 31.37 1.32
C ASP A 264 -13.54 32.70 0.77
N ALA A 265 -13.17 33.05 -0.48
CA ALA A 265 -13.74 34.20 -1.18
C ALA A 265 -15.26 34.04 -1.39
N LEU A 266 -15.75 32.83 -1.67
CA LEU A 266 -17.18 32.56 -1.80
C LEU A 266 -17.93 32.71 -0.45
N LEU A 267 -17.34 32.27 0.67
CA LEU A 267 -17.89 32.45 2.03
C LEU A 267 -17.92 33.90 2.51
N ARG A 268 -16.98 34.72 2.05
CA ARG A 268 -16.94 36.18 2.29
C ARG A 268 -17.82 36.96 1.32
N SER A 269 -18.19 36.39 0.18
CA SER A 269 -19.03 37.06 -0.80
C SER A 269 -20.43 37.31 -0.24
N PRO A 270 -21.09 38.45 -0.60
CA PRO A 270 -22.45 38.72 -0.15
C PRO A 270 -23.44 37.58 -0.48
N LYS A 271 -23.21 36.83 -1.57
CA LYS A 271 -24.06 35.72 -2.03
C LYS A 271 -24.38 34.69 -0.94
N LEU A 272 -23.43 34.43 -0.03
CA LEU A 272 -23.57 33.49 1.09
C LEU A 272 -23.67 34.18 2.47
N SER A 273 -23.90 35.50 2.56
CA SER A 273 -24.11 36.14 3.87
C SER A 273 -25.46 35.79 4.49
N TYR A 274 -25.50 35.64 5.82
CA TYR A 274 -26.74 35.38 6.56
C TYR A 274 -27.76 36.53 6.46
N ASP A 275 -27.31 37.76 6.19
CA ASP A 275 -28.18 38.93 5.98
C ASP A 275 -29.18 38.71 4.84
N ARG A 276 -28.81 37.85 3.86
CA ARG A 276 -29.66 37.51 2.71
C ARG A 276 -30.76 36.50 3.02
N LEU A 277 -30.87 35.97 4.24
CA LEU A 277 -31.94 35.01 4.59
C LEU A 277 -33.34 35.56 4.27
N ALA A 278 -33.56 36.85 4.48
CA ALA A 278 -34.82 37.53 4.14
C ALA A 278 -35.10 37.63 2.62
N GLU A 279 -34.06 37.62 1.77
CA GLU A 279 -34.20 37.57 0.30
C GLU A 279 -34.43 36.14 -0.21
N ILE A 280 -33.93 35.15 0.52
CA ILE A 280 -33.87 33.74 0.12
C ILE A 280 -35.16 33.01 0.45
N LEU A 281 -35.83 33.39 1.54
CA LEU A 281 -37.11 32.79 1.93
C LEU A 281 -38.24 33.23 0.97
N PRO A 282 -39.06 32.29 0.46
CA PRO A 282 -40.21 32.62 -0.38
C PRO A 282 -41.32 33.25 0.46
N ASP A 283 -42.25 33.96 -0.20
CA ASP A 283 -43.46 34.44 0.46
C ASP A 283 -44.31 33.29 1.02
N LYS A 284 -44.96 33.54 2.17
CA LYS A 284 -45.73 32.55 2.94
C LYS A 284 -46.96 32.02 2.19
N SER A 285 -47.52 32.79 1.25
CA SER A 285 -48.63 32.31 0.42
C SER A 285 -48.21 31.17 -0.50
N LEU A 286 -46.94 31.14 -0.93
CA LEU A 286 -46.39 30.22 -1.94
C LEU A 286 -47.21 30.18 -3.25
N ASN A 287 -48.02 31.21 -3.52
CA ASN A 287 -49.07 31.25 -4.53
C ASN A 287 -50.12 30.11 -4.43
N ILE A 288 -50.25 29.43 -3.28
CA ILE A 288 -51.27 28.41 -3.03
C ILE A 288 -52.35 29.00 -2.11
N PRO A 289 -53.62 29.10 -2.55
CA PRO A 289 -54.69 29.64 -1.71
C PRO A 289 -54.92 28.80 -0.45
N VAL A 290 -55.36 29.44 0.63
CA VAL A 290 -56.04 28.77 1.75
C VAL A 290 -57.53 28.86 1.44
N PRO A 291 -58.31 27.75 1.49
CA PRO A 291 -59.76 27.82 1.35
C PRO A 291 -60.36 28.58 2.54
N ASP A 292 -61.16 29.61 2.28
CA ASP A 292 -61.96 30.24 3.31
C ASP A 292 -62.95 29.23 3.90
N VAL A 293 -62.93 29.10 5.22
CA VAL A 293 -63.94 28.35 5.96
C VAL A 293 -65.10 29.29 6.22
N GLU A 294 -66.07 29.33 5.29
CA GLU A 294 -67.38 29.89 5.61
C GLU A 294 -67.94 29.15 6.84
N ASN A 295 -68.38 29.90 7.85
CA ASN A 295 -68.89 29.35 9.11
C ASN A 295 -70.23 28.65 8.91
N GLY A 296 -70.19 27.41 8.40
CA GLY A 296 -71.32 26.49 8.49
C GLY A 296 -71.53 26.10 9.95
N ASN A 297 -72.58 26.63 10.58
CA ASN A 297 -72.98 26.27 11.94
C ASN A 297 -73.17 24.75 12.08
N THR A 298 -72.21 24.06 12.71
CA THR A 298 -72.33 22.65 13.08
C THR A 298 -73.03 22.47 14.43
N ASP A 299 -74.19 23.12 14.59
CA ASP A 299 -75.15 22.91 15.67
C ASP A 299 -76.42 22.29 15.07
N ASN A 300 -76.39 20.97 14.81
CA ASN A 300 -77.56 20.12 14.58
C ASN A 300 -77.15 18.64 14.64
N ASP A 301 -77.46 17.98 15.76
CA ASP A 301 -77.26 16.55 15.98
C ASP A 301 -78.37 15.72 15.31
N GLU A 302 -78.36 15.63 13.96
CA GLU A 302 -79.23 14.69 13.23
C GLU A 302 -78.44 13.73 12.31
N PRO A 303 -78.77 12.42 12.32
CA PRO A 303 -78.03 11.41 11.56
C PRO A 303 -78.33 11.51 10.05
N ALA A 304 -77.26 11.60 9.25
CA ALA A 304 -77.32 11.86 7.81
C ALA A 304 -78.29 10.93 7.02
N VAL A 305 -79.40 11.51 6.56
CA VAL A 305 -80.44 10.79 5.81
C VAL A 305 -79.93 10.40 4.41
N LYS A 306 -79.93 9.09 4.13
CA LYS A 306 -79.54 8.51 2.83
C LYS A 306 -80.31 9.12 1.66
N ARG A 307 -79.63 9.86 0.76
CA ARG A 307 -80.19 10.30 -0.53
C ARG A 307 -79.43 9.71 -1.73
N LYS A 308 -80.03 8.63 -2.23
CA LYS A 308 -80.20 8.17 -3.64
C LYS A 308 -79.02 8.13 -4.62
N LYS A 309 -78.96 7.03 -5.37
CA LYS A 309 -78.08 6.73 -6.51
C LYS A 309 -78.91 6.67 -7.82
N VAL A 310 -78.35 6.90 -9.02
CA VAL A 310 -77.09 7.57 -9.38
C VAL A 310 -77.37 8.91 -10.10
N ASP A 311 -77.35 9.18 -11.43
CA ASP A 311 -76.98 8.43 -12.65
C ASP A 311 -76.58 9.40 -13.81
N ASP A 312 -75.28 9.70 -13.98
CA ASP A 312 -74.63 9.83 -15.32
C ASP A 312 -73.08 9.73 -15.24
N ASP A 313 -72.39 9.60 -16.38
CA ASP A 313 -71.00 9.14 -16.49
C ASP A 313 -69.91 10.19 -16.18
N SER A 314 -69.04 9.88 -15.21
CA SER A 314 -67.57 9.94 -15.41
C SER A 314 -66.76 9.46 -14.18
N LYS A 315 -66.09 8.32 -14.35
CA LYS A 315 -64.88 7.83 -13.63
C LYS A 315 -64.58 8.49 -12.26
N THR A 316 -65.14 7.92 -11.19
CA THR A 316 -64.79 8.24 -9.79
C THR A 316 -63.29 8.06 -9.52
N LYS A 317 -62.56 9.19 -9.43
CA LYS A 317 -61.16 9.19 -8.97
C LYS A 317 -61.10 8.97 -7.46
N THR A 318 -60.73 7.77 -7.03
CA THR A 318 -60.53 7.38 -5.63
C THR A 318 -59.22 7.94 -5.06
N GLY A 319 -59.14 9.27 -4.97
CA GLY A 319 -58.05 9.99 -4.32
C GLY A 319 -58.55 11.24 -3.63
N ALA A 320 -57.86 11.67 -2.55
CA ALA A 320 -58.18 12.92 -1.88
C ALA A 320 -58.14 14.10 -2.88
N PRO A 321 -59.11 15.04 -2.82
CA PRO A 321 -59.16 16.17 -3.74
C PRO A 321 -57.89 17.01 -3.59
N VAL A 322 -57.11 17.08 -4.67
CA VAL A 322 -56.02 18.05 -4.78
C VAL A 322 -56.66 19.37 -5.16
N PHE A 323 -56.47 20.41 -4.36
CA PHE A 323 -56.89 21.75 -4.78
C PHE A 323 -56.07 22.14 -6.01
N ALA A 324 -56.76 22.52 -7.09
CA ALA A 324 -56.10 22.95 -8.30
C ALA A 324 -55.23 24.18 -7.98
N PHE A 325 -54.03 24.26 -8.56
CA PHE A 325 -53.19 25.44 -8.47
C PHE A 325 -53.86 26.59 -9.25
N THR A 326 -54.70 27.36 -8.58
CA THR A 326 -55.49 28.47 -9.16
C THR A 326 -54.63 29.57 -9.78
N SER A 327 -53.35 29.61 -9.41
CA SER A 327 -52.30 30.54 -9.84
C SER A 327 -51.37 29.98 -10.93
N GLY A 328 -51.55 28.72 -11.36
CA GLY A 328 -50.68 28.08 -12.36
C GLY A 328 -49.63 27.15 -11.73
N THR A 329 -48.37 27.59 -11.66
CA THR A 329 -47.25 26.77 -11.15
C THR A 329 -46.63 27.37 -9.88
N VAL A 330 -46.28 26.51 -8.92
CA VAL A 330 -45.49 26.91 -7.75
C VAL A 330 -44.00 26.84 -8.12
N PRO A 331 -43.25 27.95 -8.13
CA PRO A 331 -41.87 27.97 -8.60
C PRO A 331 -40.90 27.28 -7.63
N CYS A 332 -39.71 26.95 -8.15
CA CYS A 332 -38.60 26.55 -7.32
C CYS A 332 -38.02 27.77 -6.56
N ASN A 333 -37.17 27.55 -5.57
CA ASN A 333 -36.46 28.66 -4.93
C ASN A 333 -35.25 29.03 -5.81
N GLU A 334 -35.44 30.01 -6.71
CA GLU A 334 -34.42 30.42 -7.68
C GLU A 334 -33.12 30.90 -7.02
N ASN A 335 -33.20 31.56 -5.86
CA ASN A 335 -32.03 31.97 -5.09
C ASN A 335 -31.19 30.75 -4.64
N LEU A 336 -31.84 29.70 -4.13
CA LEU A 336 -31.17 28.46 -3.75
C LEU A 336 -30.69 27.67 -4.97
N ALA A 337 -31.45 27.66 -6.08
CA ALA A 337 -31.05 27.02 -7.33
C ALA A 337 -29.74 27.61 -7.86
N GLN A 338 -29.65 28.93 -7.99
CA GLN A 338 -28.45 29.63 -8.44
C GLN A 338 -27.24 29.39 -7.53
N LEU A 339 -27.45 29.29 -6.20
CA LEU A 339 -26.38 28.96 -5.25
C LEU A 339 -25.92 27.50 -5.41
N MET A 340 -26.83 26.54 -5.58
CA MET A 340 -26.47 25.14 -5.87
C MET A 340 -25.78 25.01 -7.23
N ASP A 341 -26.16 25.76 -8.26
CA ASP A 341 -25.51 25.70 -9.58
C ASP A 341 -24.13 26.37 -9.61
N LEU A 342 -23.88 27.31 -8.69
CA LEU A 342 -22.54 27.86 -8.44
C LEU A 342 -21.62 26.88 -7.70
N VAL A 343 -22.16 26.05 -6.79
CA VAL A 343 -21.38 25.16 -5.91
C VAL A 343 -21.24 23.74 -6.47
N ARG A 344 -22.28 23.16 -7.09
CA ARG A 344 -22.27 21.79 -7.65
C ARG A 344 -21.12 21.50 -8.62
N PRO A 345 -20.69 22.41 -9.52
CA PRO A 345 -19.50 22.19 -10.34
C PRO A 345 -18.24 22.00 -9.48
N LYS A 346 -18.03 22.90 -8.50
CA LYS A 346 -16.83 22.89 -7.63
C LYS A 346 -16.72 21.63 -6.78
N LEU A 347 -17.86 21.03 -6.42
CA LEU A 347 -17.92 19.74 -5.74
C LEU A 347 -17.58 18.56 -6.66
N ARG A 348 -17.94 18.61 -7.95
CA ARG A 348 -17.51 17.60 -8.93
C ARG A 348 -16.01 17.70 -9.19
N ASP A 349 -15.49 18.92 -9.43
CA ASP A 349 -14.05 19.18 -9.53
C ASP A 349 -13.31 18.54 -8.33
N ALA A 350 -13.87 18.71 -7.12
CA ALA A 350 -13.25 18.22 -5.90
C ALA A 350 -13.23 16.70 -5.78
N VAL A 351 -14.31 16.01 -6.14
CA VAL A 351 -14.35 14.54 -6.19
C VAL A 351 -13.32 14.01 -7.19
N GLU A 352 -13.24 14.61 -8.38
CA GLU A 352 -12.26 14.22 -9.41
C GLU A 352 -10.82 14.45 -8.94
N GLN A 353 -10.52 15.63 -8.38
CA GLN A 353 -9.19 15.97 -7.84
C GLN A 353 -8.78 15.04 -6.68
N CYS A 354 -9.67 14.75 -5.74
CA CYS A 354 -9.40 13.82 -4.64
C CYS A 354 -9.21 12.38 -5.16
N ASN A 355 -9.97 11.96 -6.17
CA ASN A 355 -9.81 10.65 -6.81
C ASN A 355 -8.43 10.52 -7.48
N THR A 356 -7.96 11.54 -8.20
CA THR A 356 -6.62 11.60 -8.79
C THR A 356 -5.51 11.48 -7.73
N VAL A 357 -5.59 12.25 -6.64
CA VAL A 357 -4.62 12.20 -5.54
C VAL A 357 -4.66 10.85 -4.80
N LYS A 358 -5.85 10.29 -4.54
CA LYS A 358 -6.04 8.95 -3.98
C LYS A 358 -5.35 7.88 -4.84
N MET A 359 -5.53 7.93 -6.16
CA MET A 359 -4.93 6.97 -7.07
C MET A 359 -3.41 7.11 -7.15
N TRP A 360 -2.87 8.34 -7.10
CA TRP A 360 -1.44 8.61 -6.99
C TRP A 360 -0.83 7.98 -5.72
N ILE A 361 -1.39 8.27 -4.53
CA ILE A 361 -0.89 7.71 -3.27
C ILE A 361 -1.04 6.17 -3.26
N THR A 362 -2.18 5.63 -3.72
CA THR A 362 -2.40 4.17 -3.82
C THR A 362 -1.35 3.48 -4.69
N LEU A 363 -0.87 4.12 -5.75
CA LEU A 363 0.16 3.58 -6.66
C LEU A 363 1.61 3.83 -6.17
N LEU A 364 1.80 4.62 -5.11
CA LEU A 364 3.07 4.80 -4.41
C LEU A 364 3.26 3.84 -3.22
N ILE A 365 2.21 3.12 -2.80
CA ILE A 365 2.32 2.10 -1.75
C ILE A 365 3.23 0.95 -2.24
N PRO A 366 4.30 0.62 -1.50
CA PRO A 366 5.28 -0.37 -1.92
C PRO A 366 4.77 -1.80 -1.65
N ARG A 367 5.55 -2.80 -2.09
CA ARG A 367 5.29 -4.21 -1.73
C ARG A 367 5.27 -4.39 -0.21
N ILE A 368 4.33 -5.20 0.28
CA ILE A 368 4.26 -5.63 1.68
C ILE A 368 5.53 -6.42 2.02
N GLU A 369 6.27 -5.94 3.02
CA GLU A 369 7.56 -6.47 3.49
C GLU A 369 7.61 -6.31 5.03
N ASP A 370 8.35 -7.17 5.73
CA ASP A 370 8.46 -7.13 7.19
C ASP A 370 9.41 -6.02 7.65
N GLY A 371 8.90 -5.12 8.50
CA GLY A 371 9.66 -3.98 9.04
C GLY A 371 9.75 -2.77 8.11
N ASN A 372 10.34 -1.67 8.61
CA ASN A 372 10.49 -0.40 7.90
C ASN A 372 9.18 0.17 7.27
N ASN A 373 8.03 -0.06 7.90
CA ASN A 373 6.72 0.33 7.36
C ASN A 373 6.19 1.68 7.90
N PHE A 374 7.01 2.49 8.57
CA PHE A 374 6.59 3.78 9.14
C PHE A 374 6.05 4.76 8.07
N GLY A 375 6.78 4.95 6.97
CA GLY A 375 6.30 5.79 5.87
C GLY A 375 5.14 5.17 5.08
N VAL A 376 4.97 3.84 5.14
CA VAL A 376 3.78 3.16 4.59
C VAL A 376 2.55 3.47 5.44
N GLY A 377 2.68 3.52 6.77
CA GLY A 377 1.62 3.99 7.67
C GLY A 377 1.21 5.45 7.37
N ILE A 378 2.18 6.32 7.09
CA ILE A 378 1.91 7.71 6.65
C ILE A 378 1.16 7.74 5.30
N GLN A 379 1.53 6.88 4.34
CA GLN A 379 0.78 6.73 3.10
C GLN A 379 -0.66 6.24 3.35
N GLU A 380 -0.86 5.26 4.22
CA GLU A 380 -2.18 4.70 4.56
C GLU A 380 -3.08 5.71 5.28
N GLU A 381 -2.54 6.47 6.24
CA GLU A 381 -3.24 7.55 6.95
C GLU A 381 -3.65 8.67 5.99
N THR A 382 -2.71 9.16 5.18
CA THR A 382 -3.00 10.20 4.17
C THR A 382 -4.01 9.72 3.13
N LEU A 383 -3.90 8.46 2.69
CA LEU A 383 -4.83 7.84 1.74
C LEU A 383 -6.22 7.64 2.35
N SER A 384 -6.31 7.38 3.66
CA SER A 384 -7.58 7.33 4.39
C SER A 384 -8.27 8.69 4.37
N GLU A 385 -7.54 9.77 4.67
CA GLU A 385 -8.14 11.12 4.70
C GLU A 385 -8.59 11.61 3.31
N VAL A 386 -7.80 11.35 2.26
CA VAL A 386 -8.24 11.67 0.88
C VAL A 386 -9.51 10.91 0.49
N ARG A 387 -9.70 9.66 0.98
CA ARG A 387 -10.94 8.89 0.76
C ARG A 387 -12.12 9.45 1.57
N ASN A 388 -11.88 9.93 2.79
CA ASN A 388 -12.91 10.60 3.61
C ASN A 388 -13.45 11.83 2.86
N VAL A 389 -12.55 12.72 2.43
CA VAL A 389 -12.91 13.96 1.72
C VAL A 389 -13.62 13.69 0.39
N GLU A 390 -13.16 12.70 -0.39
CA GLU A 390 -13.84 12.27 -1.62
C GLU A 390 -15.28 11.79 -1.35
N SER A 391 -15.45 10.96 -0.31
CA SER A 391 -16.75 10.41 0.10
C SER A 391 -17.69 11.51 0.57
N GLU A 392 -17.22 12.45 1.39
CA GLU A 392 -18.03 13.56 1.88
C GLU A 392 -18.44 14.52 0.76
N ALA A 393 -17.51 14.89 -0.14
CA ALA A 393 -17.80 15.73 -1.31
C ALA A 393 -18.85 15.08 -2.24
N ALA A 394 -18.77 13.76 -2.45
CA ALA A 394 -19.80 13.01 -3.16
C ALA A 394 -21.14 12.98 -2.40
N SER A 395 -21.11 12.86 -1.08
CA SER A 395 -22.32 12.94 -0.23
C SER A 395 -23.00 14.31 -0.31
N PHE A 396 -22.24 15.40 -0.44
CA PHE A 396 -22.79 16.76 -0.54
C PHE A 396 -23.52 16.97 -1.87
N LEU A 397 -22.98 16.45 -2.99
CA LEU A 397 -23.67 16.43 -4.29
C LEU A 397 -25.01 15.68 -4.22
N ASP A 398 -25.00 14.50 -3.61
CA ASP A 398 -26.18 13.65 -3.42
C ASP A 398 -27.22 14.32 -2.50
N GLN A 399 -26.78 14.97 -1.41
CA GLN A 399 -27.65 15.79 -0.54
C GLN A 399 -28.30 16.96 -1.30
N MET A 400 -27.54 17.72 -2.11
CA MET A 400 -28.10 18.80 -2.93
C MET A 400 -29.11 18.30 -3.96
N SER A 401 -28.94 17.08 -4.50
CA SER A 401 -29.90 16.48 -5.44
C SER A 401 -31.29 16.24 -4.80
N ARG A 402 -31.32 15.93 -3.50
CA ARG A 402 -32.56 15.59 -2.78
C ARG A 402 -33.46 16.79 -2.48
N TYR A 403 -32.93 18.01 -2.41
CA TYR A 403 -33.70 19.19 -2.01
C TYR A 403 -34.97 19.39 -2.84
N PHE A 404 -34.85 19.50 -4.17
CA PHE A 404 -35.99 19.75 -5.05
C PHE A 404 -37.05 18.64 -4.96
N THR A 405 -36.61 17.39 -4.79
CA THR A 405 -37.50 16.23 -4.59
C THR A 405 -38.27 16.32 -3.27
N THR A 406 -37.61 16.72 -2.19
CA THR A 406 -38.25 16.91 -0.87
C THR A 406 -39.21 18.11 -0.90
N ARG A 407 -38.80 19.23 -1.52
CA ARG A 407 -39.63 20.42 -1.69
C ARG A 407 -40.88 20.16 -2.52
N GLY A 408 -40.75 19.44 -3.64
CA GLY A 408 -41.90 19.04 -4.47
C GLY A 408 -42.89 18.16 -3.70
N LYS A 409 -42.40 17.20 -2.89
CA LYS A 409 -43.24 16.38 -2.00
C LYS A 409 -43.98 17.22 -0.96
N LEU A 410 -43.33 18.24 -0.39
CA LEU A 410 -43.91 19.10 0.64
C LEU A 410 -44.91 20.12 0.06
N ILE A 411 -44.62 20.71 -1.11
CA ILE A 411 -45.60 21.50 -1.89
C ILE A 411 -46.84 20.65 -2.25
N THR A 412 -46.63 19.38 -2.62
CA THR A 412 -47.73 18.43 -2.90
C THR A 412 -48.57 18.11 -1.64
N LYS A 413 -48.02 18.32 -0.43
CA LYS A 413 -48.81 18.26 0.82
C LYS A 413 -49.62 19.53 1.03
N ILE A 414 -49.06 20.72 0.82
CA ILE A 414 -49.81 21.99 0.92
C ILE A 414 -50.99 21.99 -0.07
N ALA A 415 -50.79 21.58 -1.33
CA ALA A 415 -51.86 21.51 -2.33
C ALA A 415 -52.98 20.47 -2.04
N LYS A 416 -52.74 19.54 -1.09
CA LYS A 416 -53.73 18.55 -0.63
C LYS A 416 -54.37 18.92 0.70
N TYR A 417 -53.66 19.67 1.53
CA TYR A 417 -54.04 20.05 2.89
C TYR A 417 -53.71 21.54 3.12
N PRO A 418 -54.31 22.47 2.35
CA PRO A 418 -53.91 23.89 2.34
C PRO A 418 -54.25 24.64 3.63
N HIS A 419 -55.07 24.02 4.49
CA HIS A 419 -55.45 24.44 5.85
C HIS A 419 -54.46 23.96 6.94
N VAL A 420 -53.40 23.23 6.59
CA VAL A 420 -52.35 22.78 7.55
C VAL A 420 -51.13 23.69 7.39
N ASP A 421 -51.11 24.78 8.16
CA ASP A 421 -50.06 25.80 8.09
C ASP A 421 -48.64 25.28 8.42
N ASP A 422 -48.52 24.20 9.20
CA ASP A 422 -47.24 23.54 9.46
C ASP A 422 -46.52 23.14 8.16
N TYR A 423 -47.25 22.73 7.10
CA TYR A 423 -46.61 22.43 5.82
C TYR A 423 -46.08 23.69 5.12
N ARG A 424 -46.68 24.86 5.35
CA ARG A 424 -46.20 26.16 4.83
C ARG A 424 -44.96 26.62 5.61
N ARG A 425 -44.99 26.54 6.95
CA ARG A 425 -43.81 26.81 7.80
C ARG A 425 -42.64 25.89 7.43
N ALA A 426 -42.90 24.59 7.27
CA ALA A 426 -41.87 23.61 6.92
C ALA A 426 -41.22 23.84 5.53
N ILE A 427 -41.85 24.56 4.59
CA ILE A 427 -41.17 25.03 3.37
C ILE A 427 -40.13 26.10 3.70
N LEU A 428 -40.47 27.07 4.54
CA LEU A 428 -39.56 28.14 4.96
C LEU A 428 -38.35 27.54 5.69
N ASP A 429 -38.60 26.67 6.68
CA ASP A 429 -37.57 26.05 7.52
C ASP A 429 -36.62 25.16 6.70
N MET A 430 -37.14 24.50 5.66
CA MET A 430 -36.36 23.65 4.76
C MET A 430 -35.55 24.49 3.74
N ASP A 431 -36.09 25.59 3.22
CA ASP A 431 -35.37 26.53 2.35
C ASP A 431 -34.26 27.26 3.15
N GLU A 432 -34.55 27.72 4.37
CA GLU A 432 -33.57 28.26 5.34
C GLU A 432 -32.45 27.25 5.62
N LYS A 433 -32.82 26.02 5.98
CA LYS A 433 -31.87 24.92 6.20
C LYS A 433 -31.02 24.63 4.96
N GLN A 434 -31.55 24.78 3.75
CA GLN A 434 -30.74 24.57 2.54
C GLN A 434 -29.73 25.68 2.32
N PHE A 435 -30.06 26.94 2.63
CA PHE A 435 -29.05 28.01 2.59
C PHE A 435 -27.90 27.73 3.57
N ILE A 436 -28.24 27.37 4.81
CA ILE A 436 -27.27 27.00 5.85
C ILE A 436 -26.42 25.81 5.39
N ASN A 437 -27.05 24.74 4.87
CA ASN A 437 -26.36 23.57 4.34
C ASN A 437 -25.40 23.92 3.19
N ILE A 438 -25.81 24.76 2.22
CA ILE A 438 -24.94 25.18 1.10
C ILE A 438 -23.72 25.94 1.64
N ARG A 439 -23.91 26.84 2.63
CA ARG A 439 -22.81 27.56 3.27
C ARG A 439 -21.88 26.64 4.05
N LEU A 440 -22.42 25.66 4.79
CA LEU A 440 -21.63 24.64 5.51
C LEU A 440 -20.82 23.77 4.55
N VAL A 441 -21.41 23.28 3.45
CA VAL A 441 -20.70 22.50 2.43
C VAL A 441 -19.52 23.28 1.83
N VAL A 442 -19.70 24.56 1.53
CA VAL A 442 -18.60 25.43 1.05
C VAL A 442 -17.52 25.60 2.13
N LEU A 443 -17.91 25.68 3.40
CA LEU A 443 -16.99 25.81 4.54
C LEU A 443 -16.18 24.52 4.77
N GLU A 444 -16.79 23.35 4.77
CA GLU A 444 -16.05 22.10 4.95
C GLU A 444 -15.18 21.77 3.74
N MET A 445 -15.61 22.03 2.51
CA MET A 445 -14.72 21.87 1.35
C MET A 445 -13.48 22.76 1.42
N ARG A 446 -13.61 24.01 1.89
CA ARG A 446 -12.46 24.88 2.17
C ARG A 446 -11.54 24.26 3.23
N ASN A 447 -12.12 23.75 4.32
CA ASN A 447 -11.37 23.12 5.41
C ASN A 447 -10.61 21.89 4.90
N HIS A 448 -11.29 20.98 4.19
CA HIS A 448 -10.74 19.75 3.62
C HIS A 448 -9.58 20.01 2.64
N PHE A 449 -9.71 20.98 1.72
CA PHE A 449 -8.59 21.33 0.85
C PHE A 449 -7.39 21.92 1.62
N SER A 450 -7.64 22.62 2.73
CA SER A 450 -6.58 23.15 3.59
C SER A 450 -5.89 22.04 4.40
N THR A 451 -6.64 21.08 4.97
CA THR A 451 -6.06 19.97 5.74
C THR A 451 -5.35 18.98 4.84
N LEU A 452 -5.90 18.62 3.67
CA LEU A 452 -5.23 17.76 2.70
C LEU A 452 -3.95 18.41 2.16
N HIS A 453 -3.95 19.70 1.82
CA HIS A 453 -2.74 20.38 1.36
C HIS A 453 -1.66 20.39 2.44
N ASP A 454 -2.00 20.74 3.69
CA ASP A 454 -1.08 20.75 4.83
C ASP A 454 -0.51 19.36 5.14
N MET A 455 -1.39 18.34 5.26
CA MET A 455 -1.02 16.96 5.54
C MET A 455 -0.11 16.37 4.47
N ILE A 456 -0.48 16.50 3.19
CA ILE A 456 0.30 15.93 2.07
C ILE A 456 1.63 16.69 1.91
N THR A 457 1.66 18.02 2.09
CA THR A 457 2.88 18.81 1.92
C THR A 457 3.88 18.54 3.04
N LYS A 458 3.44 18.43 4.31
CA LYS A 458 4.31 18.06 5.44
C LYS A 458 4.90 16.66 5.33
N ASN A 459 4.16 15.72 4.74
CA ASN A 459 4.56 14.32 4.62
C ASN A 459 5.10 13.94 3.23
N TYR A 460 5.30 14.92 2.35
CA TYR A 460 5.49 14.73 0.91
C TYR A 460 6.61 13.74 0.54
N GLU A 461 7.76 13.85 1.22
CA GLU A 461 8.90 12.94 1.05
C GLU A 461 8.53 11.49 1.41
N LYS A 462 7.84 11.28 2.54
CA LYS A 462 7.40 9.95 2.99
C LYS A 462 6.28 9.37 2.12
N ILE A 463 5.44 10.23 1.54
CA ILE A 463 4.41 9.80 0.60
C ILE A 463 5.03 9.29 -0.71
N LYS A 464 6.09 9.93 -1.22
CA LYS A 464 6.81 9.48 -2.42
C LYS A 464 7.84 8.38 -2.15
N VAL A 465 8.48 8.39 -0.99
CA VAL A 465 9.57 7.49 -0.59
C VAL A 465 9.31 6.97 0.85
N PRO A 466 8.35 6.03 1.02
CA PRO A 466 7.91 5.56 2.34
C PRO A 466 8.94 4.71 3.09
N ARG A 467 9.89 4.13 2.36
CA ARG A 467 11.06 3.41 2.91
C ARG A 467 12.31 4.19 2.54
N ASN A 468 13.00 4.73 3.55
CA ASN A 468 14.27 5.44 3.32
C ASN A 468 15.27 4.51 2.62
N SER A 469 15.82 4.98 1.51
CA SER A 469 17.22 4.71 1.18
C SER A 469 18.05 5.68 2.05
N ASN A 470 19.07 5.19 2.76
CA ASN A 470 19.88 6.04 3.66
C ASN A 470 20.91 6.89 2.89
N THR A 471 20.45 7.63 1.88
CA THR A 471 21.30 8.30 0.88
C THR A 471 21.08 9.81 0.76
N GLU A 472 20.10 10.39 1.46
CA GLU A 472 19.64 11.78 1.23
C GLU A 472 19.91 12.76 2.40
N HIS A 473 20.73 12.38 3.38
CA HIS A 473 21.16 13.24 4.50
C HIS A 473 22.69 13.28 4.63
N LEU A 474 23.38 13.72 3.58
CA LEU A 474 24.83 13.95 3.57
C LEU A 474 25.22 15.02 2.52
N TYR A 475 24.90 16.26 2.84
CA TYR A 475 25.43 17.52 2.26
C TYR A 475 25.47 18.59 3.34
#